data_AF-A4RV84-F1
#
_entry.id   AF-A4RV84-F1
#
_cell.length_a   1.000
_cell.length_b   1.000
_cell.length_c   1.000
_cell.angle_alpha   90.00
_cell.angle_beta   90.00
_cell.angle_gamma   90.00
#
_symmetry.space_group_name_H-M   'P 1'
#
loop_
_entity.id
_entity.type
_entity.pdbx_description
1 polymer ?
#
loop_
_entity_poly.entity_id
_entity_poly.type
_entity_poly.pdbx_seq_one_letter_code
_entity_poly.pdbx_strand_id
1 'polypeptide(L)'
;YKYTSPPSTSFEKLFLERWWTYVVERWCPLWVAPNALTFGGLMLVMVTYALYWTHTPVLAHTAPSWMYAVSAVLMFAYQTADGIDGKQARRTKSGSPLGEVVDHGCDAICTCVYGIIFV
;
A
#
# COMPACT_ATOMS: atom_id res chain seq x y z
N TYR A 1 19.19 3.66 8.95
CA TYR A 1 18.46 4.79 8.30
C TYR A 1 17.35 5.27 9.24
N LYS A 2 17.04 6.59 9.29
CA LYS A 2 16.31 7.25 10.41
C LYS A 2 15.05 8.03 9.99
N TYR A 3 14.73 8.11 8.70
CA TYR A 3 13.58 8.91 8.24
C TYR A 3 12.26 8.38 8.82
N THR A 4 11.42 9.33 9.20
CA THR A 4 10.06 9.11 9.67
C THR A 4 9.23 10.22 9.06
N SER A 5 8.22 9.86 8.28
CA SER A 5 7.30 10.84 7.70
C SER A 5 6.65 11.64 8.82
N PRO A 6 6.65 12.99 8.76
CA PRO A 6 5.94 13.79 9.73
C PRO A 6 4.43 13.54 9.56
N PRO A 7 3.69 13.23 10.64
CA PRO A 7 2.26 13.00 10.51
C PRO A 7 1.60 14.30 10.10
N SER A 8 1.08 14.32 8.88
CA SER A 8 0.72 15.56 8.18
C SER A 8 -0.77 15.87 8.35
N THR A 9 -1.60 14.84 8.47
CA THR A 9 -3.06 14.98 8.56
C THR A 9 -3.62 14.55 9.93
N SER A 10 -4.78 15.10 10.30
CA SER A 10 -5.48 14.71 11.54
C SER A 10 -5.94 13.26 11.51
N PHE A 11 -6.35 12.75 10.35
CA PHE A 11 -6.78 11.36 10.18
C PHE A 11 -5.61 10.39 10.41
N GLU A 12 -4.45 10.71 9.85
CA GLU A 12 -3.22 9.94 10.03
C GLU A 12 -2.82 9.88 11.51
N LYS A 13 -2.79 11.03 12.20
CA LYS A 13 -2.45 11.12 13.64
C LYS A 13 -3.39 10.33 14.54
N LEU A 14 -4.68 10.41 14.28
CA LEU A 14 -5.70 9.89 15.19
C LEU A 14 -6.01 8.40 14.95
N PHE A 15 -5.90 7.94 13.70
CA PHE A 15 -6.34 6.60 13.31
C PHE A 15 -5.23 5.78 12.67
N LEU A 16 -4.64 6.23 11.56
CA LEU A 16 -3.73 5.40 10.77
C LEU A 16 -2.44 5.06 11.49
N GLU A 17 -1.84 6.03 12.20
CA GLU A 17 -0.64 5.79 12.98
C GLU A 17 -0.83 4.70 14.05
N ARG A 18 -1.99 4.72 14.73
CA ARG A 18 -2.36 3.69 15.71
C ARG A 18 -2.58 2.35 15.04
N TRP A 19 -3.26 2.33 13.90
CA TRP A 19 -3.52 1.13 13.11
C TRP A 19 -2.23 0.49 12.62
N TRP A 20 -1.37 1.23 11.91
CA TRP A 20 -0.12 0.73 11.37
C TRP A 20 0.84 0.25 12.46
N THR A 21 0.94 0.97 13.58
CA THR A 21 1.75 0.54 14.73
C THR A 21 1.22 -0.77 15.32
N TYR A 22 -0.09 -0.90 15.47
CA TYR A 22 -0.70 -2.16 15.92
C TYR A 22 -0.42 -3.32 14.94
N VAL A 23 -0.58 -3.09 13.63
CA VAL A 23 -0.35 -4.11 12.60
C VAL A 23 1.12 -4.55 12.58
N VAL A 24 2.06 -3.61 12.54
CA VAL A 24 3.49 -3.96 12.47
C VAL A 24 3.96 -4.69 13.73
N GLU A 25 3.52 -4.27 14.91
CA GLU A 25 3.98 -4.88 16.16
C GLU A 25 3.37 -6.26 16.41
N ARG A 26 2.07 -6.40 16.13
CA ARG A 26 1.30 -7.59 16.50
C ARG A 26 1.21 -8.63 15.38
N TRP A 27 1.16 -8.20 14.13
CA TRP A 27 0.86 -9.06 12.98
C TRP A 27 2.03 -9.25 12.03
N CYS A 28 2.96 -8.29 11.91
CA CYS A 28 4.12 -8.42 11.05
C CYS A 28 5.27 -9.16 11.77
N PRO A 29 5.69 -10.35 11.30
CA PRO A 29 6.85 -11.05 11.86
C PRO A 29 8.16 -10.34 11.53
N LEU A 30 9.18 -10.49 12.39
CA LEU A 30 10.49 -9.85 12.20
C LEU A 30 11.30 -10.39 11.00
N TRP A 31 10.95 -11.56 10.48
CA TRP A 31 11.61 -12.14 9.30
C TRP A 31 11.10 -11.54 7.99
N VAL A 32 9.98 -10.83 8.00
CA VAL A 32 9.45 -10.16 6.81
C VAL A 32 10.29 -8.92 6.54
N ALA A 33 10.94 -8.92 5.37
CA ALA A 33 11.71 -7.78 4.91
C ALA A 33 10.79 -6.59 4.55
N PRO A 34 11.18 -5.34 4.86
CA PRO A 34 10.38 -4.15 4.54
C PRO A 34 10.00 -4.07 3.05
N ASN A 35 10.98 -4.22 2.15
CA ASN A 35 10.73 -4.16 0.72
C ASN A 35 9.76 -5.26 0.24
N ALA A 36 9.66 -6.39 0.95
CA ALA A 36 8.68 -7.42 0.62
C ALA A 36 7.25 -6.97 0.93
N LEU A 37 7.05 -6.10 1.94
CA LEU A 37 5.76 -5.46 2.21
C LEU A 37 5.42 -4.48 1.10
N THR A 38 6.36 -3.64 0.68
CA THR A 38 6.20 -2.69 -0.43
C THR A 38 5.81 -3.42 -1.72
N PHE A 39 6.60 -4.42 -2.14
CA PHE A 39 6.30 -5.20 -3.34
C PHE A 39 5.00 -6.00 -3.21
N GLY A 40 4.70 -6.54 -2.04
CA GLY A 40 3.44 -7.22 -1.76
C GLY A 40 2.24 -6.29 -1.95
N GLY A 41 2.33 -5.07 -1.42
CA GLY A 41 1.34 -4.00 -1.62
C GLY A 41 1.12 -3.67 -3.10
N LEU A 42 2.20 -3.51 -3.86
CA LEU A 42 2.14 -3.30 -5.32
C LEU A 42 1.40 -4.45 -6.02
N MET A 43 1.66 -5.70 -5.66
CA MET A 43 0.98 -6.84 -6.27
C MET A 43 -0.53 -6.84 -5.99
N LEU A 44 -0.98 -6.40 -4.81
CA LEU A 44 -2.41 -6.26 -4.51
C LEU A 44 -3.09 -5.22 -5.41
N VAL A 45 -2.39 -4.12 -5.71
CA VAL A 45 -2.86 -3.11 -6.67
C VAL A 45 -2.86 -3.63 -8.11
N MET A 46 -1.87 -4.45 -8.49
CA MET A 46 -1.88 -5.09 -9.82
C MET A 46 -3.07 -6.05 -9.98
N VAL A 47 -3.50 -6.72 -8.91
CA VAL A 47 -4.69 -7.58 -8.92
C VAL A 47 -5.97 -6.76 -9.12
N THR A 48 -6.14 -5.63 -8.42
CA THR A 48 -7.31 -4.76 -8.65
C THR A 48 -7.33 -4.25 -10.09
N TYR A 49 -6.18 -3.83 -10.63
CA TYR A 49 -6.07 -3.42 -12.03
C TYR A 49 -6.50 -4.53 -12.99
N ALA A 50 -5.98 -5.76 -12.81
CA ALA A 50 -6.35 -6.90 -13.64
C ALA A 50 -7.85 -7.20 -13.60
N LEU A 51 -8.51 -7.04 -12.43
CA LEU A 51 -9.95 -7.21 -12.30
C LEU A 51 -10.73 -6.20 -13.16
N TYR A 52 -10.38 -4.91 -13.11
CA TYR A 52 -11.04 -3.90 -13.94
C TYR A 52 -10.74 -4.06 -15.42
N TRP A 53 -9.49 -4.36 -15.78
CA TRP A 53 -9.09 -4.59 -17.16
C TRP A 53 -9.87 -5.71 -17.83
N THR A 54 -10.15 -6.80 -17.09
CA THR A 54 -10.84 -7.98 -17.62
C THR A 54 -12.36 -7.83 -17.68
N HIS A 55 -12.97 -7.09 -16.76
CA HIS A 55 -14.44 -7.02 -16.65
C HIS A 55 -15.04 -5.75 -17.27
N THR A 56 -14.30 -4.65 -17.27
CA THR A 56 -14.76 -3.36 -17.81
C THR A 56 -13.57 -2.53 -18.33
N PRO A 57 -12.88 -3.02 -19.38
CA PRO A 57 -11.85 -2.21 -20.02
C PRO A 57 -12.45 -0.87 -20.47
N VAL A 58 -11.78 0.24 -20.17
CA VAL A 58 -12.23 1.62 -20.47
C VAL A 58 -13.39 2.14 -19.61
N LEU A 59 -13.74 1.48 -18.49
CA LEU A 59 -14.81 1.91 -17.57
C LEU A 59 -16.16 2.21 -18.26
N ALA A 60 -16.39 1.68 -19.46
CA ALA A 60 -17.52 2.03 -20.30
C ALA A 60 -18.86 1.66 -19.67
N HIS A 61 -18.85 0.70 -18.74
CA HIS A 61 -20.01 0.21 -18.02
C HIS A 61 -19.73 0.13 -16.53
N THR A 62 -20.81 0.19 -15.74
CA THR A 62 -20.72 0.05 -14.29
C THR A 62 -20.19 -1.34 -13.94
N ALA A 63 -19.10 -1.41 -13.17
CA ALA A 63 -18.56 -2.69 -12.74
C ALA A 63 -19.53 -3.36 -11.75
N PRO A 64 -19.56 -4.71 -11.69
CA PRO A 64 -20.27 -5.44 -10.66
C PRO A 64 -19.93 -4.94 -9.25
N SER A 65 -20.93 -4.77 -8.38
CA SER A 65 -20.73 -4.14 -7.06
C SER A 65 -19.70 -4.83 -6.17
N TRP A 66 -19.54 -6.15 -6.31
CA TRP A 66 -18.54 -6.92 -5.56
C TRP A 66 -17.10 -6.52 -5.91
N MET A 67 -16.83 -6.03 -7.14
CA MET A 67 -15.50 -5.59 -7.56
C MET A 67 -15.06 -4.35 -6.80
N TYR A 68 -15.97 -3.40 -6.54
CA TYR A 68 -15.68 -2.24 -5.70
C TYR A 68 -15.36 -2.65 -4.27
N ALA A 69 -16.10 -3.60 -3.70
CA ALA A 69 -15.83 -4.11 -2.36
C ALA A 69 -14.46 -4.80 -2.27
N VAL A 70 -14.13 -5.66 -3.23
CA VAL A 70 -12.80 -6.32 -3.32
C VAL A 70 -11.70 -5.28 -3.50
N SER A 71 -11.92 -4.27 -4.32
CA SER A 71 -10.95 -3.19 -4.56
C SER A 71 -10.72 -2.36 -3.31
N ALA A 72 -11.76 -2.04 -2.53
CA ALA A 72 -11.64 -1.33 -1.26
C ALA A 72 -10.81 -2.13 -0.25
N VAL A 73 -11.03 -3.45 -0.16
CA VAL A 73 -10.26 -4.34 0.73
C VAL A 73 -8.80 -4.42 0.29
N LEU A 74 -8.53 -4.63 -1.01
CA LEU A 74 -7.17 -4.71 -1.53
C LEU A 74 -6.43 -3.38 -1.41
N MET A 75 -7.10 -2.24 -1.62
CA MET A 75 -6.53 -0.92 -1.39
C MET A 75 -6.23 -0.65 0.07
N PHE A 76 -7.12 -1.05 0.98
CA PHE A 76 -6.86 -0.92 2.40
C PHE A 76 -5.69 -1.83 2.84
N ALA A 77 -5.53 -2.99 2.24
CA ALA A 77 -4.38 -3.85 2.47
C ALA A 77 -3.08 -3.24 1.92
N TYR A 78 -3.10 -2.68 0.70
CA TYR A 78 -1.97 -1.95 0.12
C TYR A 78 -1.53 -0.77 0.99
N GLN A 79 -2.43 0.15 1.34
CA GLN A 79 -2.08 1.31 2.19
C GLN A 79 -1.61 0.89 3.59
N THR A 80 -2.05 -0.29 4.05
CA THR A 80 -1.56 -0.84 5.31
C THR A 80 -0.13 -1.34 5.14
N ALA A 81 0.19 -2.04 4.05
CA ALA A 81 1.53 -2.54 3.75
C ALA A 81 2.54 -1.40 3.58
N ASP A 82 2.17 -0.36 2.83
CA ASP A 82 2.91 0.90 2.67
C ASP A 82 3.17 1.55 4.05
N GLY A 83 2.12 1.90 4.80
CA GLY A 83 2.29 2.56 6.10
C GLY A 83 3.07 1.78 7.17
N ILE A 84 3.24 0.46 7.03
CA ILE A 84 4.04 -0.35 7.96
C ILE A 84 5.46 -0.65 7.50
N ASP A 85 5.82 -0.48 6.23
CA ASP A 85 7.12 -0.95 5.73
C ASP A 85 8.30 -0.16 6.35
N GLY A 86 8.19 1.15 6.48
CA GLY A 86 9.18 2.01 7.12
C GLY A 86 9.20 1.78 8.63
N LYS A 87 8.05 1.46 9.24
CA LYS A 87 7.98 1.06 10.66
C LYS A 87 8.70 -0.27 10.87
N GLN A 88 8.49 -1.24 9.98
CA GLN A 88 9.18 -2.52 10.01
C GLN A 88 10.68 -2.33 9.78
N ALA A 89 11.10 -1.48 8.83
CA ALA A 89 12.50 -1.18 8.56
C ALA A 89 13.24 -0.59 9.77
N ARG A 90 12.54 0.22 10.58
CA ARG A 90 13.07 0.72 11.86
C ARG A 90 13.14 -0.39 12.90
N ARG A 91 12.11 -1.23 12.99
CA ARG A 91 12.04 -2.36 13.95
C ARG A 91 13.12 -3.41 13.71
N THR A 92 13.37 -3.77 12.45
CA THR A 92 14.40 -4.74 12.03
C THR A 92 15.78 -4.12 11.85
N LYS A 93 15.91 -2.80 12.01
CA LYS A 93 17.14 -2.03 11.75
C LYS A 93 17.67 -2.19 10.31
N SER A 94 16.79 -2.50 9.35
CA SER A 94 17.15 -2.76 7.95
C SER A 94 16.83 -1.60 7.00
N GLY A 95 16.52 -0.41 7.51
CA GLY A 95 16.26 0.77 6.67
C GLY A 95 17.47 1.22 5.86
N SER A 96 17.24 1.59 4.59
CA SER A 96 18.26 2.02 3.62
C SER A 96 17.71 3.05 2.63
N PRO A 97 18.56 3.88 1.98
CA PRO A 97 18.12 4.79 0.90
C PRO A 97 17.49 4.06 -0.29
N LEU A 98 17.96 2.85 -0.60
CA LEU A 98 17.37 2.03 -1.66
C LEU A 98 15.93 1.62 -1.30
N GLY A 99 15.67 1.27 -0.03
CA GLY A 99 14.32 0.94 0.43
C GLY A 99 13.33 2.09 0.22
N GLU A 100 13.74 3.33 0.48
CA GLU A 100 12.92 4.53 0.26
C GLU A 100 12.63 4.77 -1.23
N VAL A 101 13.61 4.56 -2.11
CA VAL A 101 13.38 4.67 -3.56
C VAL A 101 12.42 3.58 -4.05
N VAL A 102 12.50 2.37 -3.48
CA VAL A 102 11.57 1.28 -3.81
C VAL A 102 10.16 1.61 -3.34
N ASP A 103 10.01 2.13 -2.13
CA ASP A 103 8.75 2.58 -1.53
C ASP A 103 8.05 3.64 -2.39
N HIS A 104 8.68 4.80 -2.54
CA HIS A 104 8.14 5.89 -3.36
C HIS A 104 7.95 5.49 -4.84
N GLY A 105 8.82 4.63 -5.36
CA GLY A 105 8.70 4.10 -6.72
C GLY A 105 7.45 3.24 -6.89
N CYS A 106 7.14 2.39 -5.92
CA CYS A 106 5.93 1.57 -5.91
C CYS A 106 4.68 2.46 -5.78
N ASP A 107 4.70 3.46 -4.91
CA ASP A 107 3.59 4.43 -4.77
C ASP A 107 3.30 5.19 -6.05
N ALA A 108 4.35 5.62 -6.75
CA ALA A 108 4.21 6.29 -8.04
C ALA A 108 3.57 5.36 -9.09
N ILE A 109 4.00 4.10 -9.15
CA ILE A 109 3.40 3.10 -10.06
C ILE A 109 1.93 2.87 -9.69
N CYS A 110 1.61 2.61 -8.42
CA CYS A 110 0.24 2.41 -7.95
C CYS A 110 -0.67 3.59 -8.33
N THR A 111 -0.20 4.83 -8.10
CA THR A 111 -0.94 6.06 -8.41
C THR A 111 -1.21 6.19 -9.91
N CYS A 112 -0.19 5.96 -10.74
CA CYS A 112 -0.33 6.04 -12.20
C CYS A 112 -1.28 4.97 -12.75
N VAL A 113 -1.18 3.73 -12.26
CA VAL A 113 -2.03 2.61 -12.70
C VAL A 113 -3.50 2.88 -12.40
N TYR A 114 -3.83 3.42 -11.22
CA TYR A 114 -5.20 3.83 -10.90
C TYR A 114 -5.67 5.02 -11.74
N GLY A 115 -4.81 6.02 -11.96
CA GLY A 115 -5.13 7.17 -12.80
C GLY A 115 -5.52 6.78 -14.22
N ILE A 116 -4.90 5.74 -14.78
CA ILE A 116 -5.21 5.23 -16.12
C ILE A 116 -6.56 4.48 -16.17
N ILE A 117 -7.01 3.89 -15.05
CA ILE A 117 -8.32 3.21 -15.03
C ILE A 117 -9.45 4.25 -15.10
N PHE A 118 -9.32 5.39 -14.40
CA PHE A 118 -10.41 6.36 -14.18
C PHE A 118 -10.46 7.56 -15.16
N VAL A 119 -9.66 7.54 -16.24
CA VAL A 119 -9.67 8.53 -17.33
C VAL A 119 -10.14 7.87 -18.61
#